data_AF-C3MMG3-F1
#
_entry.id   AF-C3MMG3-F1
#
_cell.length_a   1.000
_cell.length_b   1.000
_cell.length_c   1.000
_cell.angle_alpha   90.00
_cell.angle_beta   90.00
_cell.angle_gamma   90.00
#
_symmetry.space_group_name_H-M   'P 1'
#
loop_
_entity.id
_entity.type
_entity.pdbx_description
1 polymer ?
#
loop_
_entity_poly.entity_id
_entity_poly.type
_entity_poly.pdbx_seq_one_letter_code
_entity_poly.pdbx_strand_id
1 'polypeptide(L)'
;MKGVIKKGVKVFFMDESGISHDPSRVRRLGLYVVRADYPGVKVNILACIPLFDGKPCFMLIYSNVDSRVFVNFLYLLRVRNSGNVVLILDNAKFHKSSYVLATASRLNITLLFLPPYSP
;
A
#
# COMPACT_ATOMS: atom_id res chain seq x y z
N MET A 1 12.70 -11.82 -16.41
CA MET A 1 12.83 -11.50 -14.96
C MET A 1 13.36 -12.66 -14.09
N LYS A 2 13.75 -13.82 -14.64
CA LYS A 2 14.58 -14.80 -13.91
C LYS A 2 16.03 -14.36 -14.02
N GLY A 3 16.59 -13.66 -13.02
CA GLY A 3 18.01 -13.33 -13.09
C GLY A 3 18.63 -12.46 -12.01
N VAL A 4 17.86 -11.76 -11.16
CA VAL A 4 18.45 -10.74 -10.25
C VAL A 4 18.11 -10.95 -8.77
N ILE A 5 17.13 -11.79 -8.44
CA ILE A 5 16.71 -11.98 -7.05
C ILE A 5 17.57 -13.07 -6.43
N LYS A 6 18.50 -12.66 -5.55
CA LYS A 6 19.33 -13.59 -4.75
C LYS A 6 18.43 -14.55 -3.97
N LYS A 7 18.84 -15.81 -3.90
CA LYS A 7 18.18 -16.87 -3.13
C LYS A 7 17.99 -16.39 -1.67
N GLY A 8 16.76 -16.42 -1.16
CA GLY A 8 16.42 -16.01 0.21
C GLY A 8 15.97 -14.54 0.40
N VAL A 9 15.91 -13.74 -0.68
CA VAL A 9 15.31 -12.39 -0.63
C VAL A 9 13.81 -12.48 -0.85
N LYS A 10 13.05 -11.88 0.06
CA LYS A 10 11.59 -11.81 -0.04
C LYS A 10 11.19 -10.50 -0.71
N VAL A 11 10.72 -10.61 -1.94
CA VAL A 11 10.28 -9.46 -2.73
C VAL A 11 8.77 -9.32 -2.63
N PHE A 12 8.31 -8.11 -2.33
CA PHE A 12 6.90 -7.76 -2.22
C PHE A 12 6.57 -6.62 -3.17
N PHE A 13 5.44 -6.73 -3.84
CA PHE A 13 4.79 -5.58 -4.48
C PHE A 13 3.78 -5.01 -3.50
N MET A 14 3.72 -3.70 -3.39
CA MET A 14 2.77 -3.01 -2.54
C MET A 14 2.04 -1.94 -3.35
N ASP A 15 0.74 -1.85 -3.08
CA ASP A 15 -0.15 -0.89 -3.71
C ASP A 15 -1.20 -0.40 -2.69
N GLU A 16 -1.79 0.75 -3.01
CA GLU A 16 -2.83 1.40 -2.25
C GLU A 16 -4.15 1.43 -3.01
N SER A 17 -5.19 0.91 -2.37
CA SER A 17 -6.54 0.98 -2.92
C SER A 17 -7.49 1.71 -1.98
N GLY A 18 -8.23 2.67 -2.52
CA GLY A 18 -9.28 3.39 -1.80
C GLY A 18 -10.66 2.89 -2.23
N ILE A 19 -11.43 2.37 -1.28
CA ILE A 19 -12.83 1.98 -1.46
C ILE A 19 -13.71 3.04 -0.81
N SER A 20 -14.53 3.72 -1.61
CA SER A 20 -15.49 4.71 -1.12
C SER A 20 -16.91 4.22 -1.30
N HIS A 21 -17.70 4.25 -0.24
CA HIS A 21 -19.14 4.12 -0.31
C HIS A 21 -19.75 5.52 -0.44
N ASP A 22 -20.21 5.84 -1.64
CA ASP A 22 -20.94 7.07 -1.94
C ASP A 22 -22.32 6.70 -2.56
N PRO A 23 -23.37 6.58 -1.73
CA PRO A 23 -24.70 6.21 -2.21
C PRO A 23 -25.33 7.30 -3.10
N SER A 24 -24.82 8.54 -3.07
CA SER A 24 -25.32 9.65 -3.89
C SER A 24 -24.85 9.59 -5.36
N ARG A 25 -23.82 8.79 -5.67
CA ARG A 25 -23.25 8.62 -7.03
C ARG A 25 -23.80 7.42 -7.79
N VAL A 26 -24.75 6.67 -7.24
CA VAL A 26 -25.37 5.53 -7.92
C VAL A 26 -26.29 6.05 -9.03
N ARG A 27 -25.79 6.14 -10.26
CA ARG A 27 -26.61 6.38 -11.45
C ARG A 27 -27.52 5.16 -11.70
N ARG A 28 -28.82 5.30 -11.44
CA ARG A 28 -29.83 4.39 -12.02
C ARG A 28 -30.16 4.89 -13.43
N LEU A 29 -30.08 4.01 -14.43
CA LEU A 29 -30.52 4.29 -15.80
C LEU A 29 -32.00 4.74 -15.77
N GLY A 30 -32.26 6.01 -16.08
CA GLY A 30 -33.59 6.53 -16.39
C GLY A 30 -34.41 7.18 -15.26
N LEU A 31 -33.89 7.28 -14.02
CA LEU A 31 -34.62 7.94 -12.92
C LEU A 31 -33.74 8.90 -12.13
N TYR A 32 -34.34 10.02 -11.71
CA TYR A 32 -33.74 11.18 -11.04
C TYR A 32 -32.63 10.84 -10.03
N VAL A 33 -31.53 11.60 -10.06
CA VAL A 33 -30.47 11.52 -9.04
C VAL A 33 -31.03 12.07 -7.73
N VAL A 34 -31.35 11.18 -6.79
CA VAL A 34 -31.68 11.59 -5.42
C VAL A 34 -30.37 11.84 -4.69
N ARG A 35 -30.07 13.10 -4.40
CA ARG A 35 -28.99 13.44 -3.46
C ARG A 35 -29.44 13.00 -2.07
N ALA A 36 -28.96 11.84 -1.62
CA ALA A 36 -29.06 11.45 -0.22
C ALA A 36 -27.91 12.12 0.54
N ASP A 37 -28.24 12.86 1.59
CA ASP A 37 -27.26 13.45 2.51
C ASP A 37 -26.78 12.33 3.45
N TYR A 38 -25.94 11.45 2.92
CA TYR A 38 -25.38 10.31 3.64
C TYR A 38 -23.87 10.54 3.78
N PRO A 39 -23.31 10.45 5.00
CA PRO A 39 -21.87 10.62 5.19
C PRO A 39 -21.14 9.52 4.40
N GLY A 40 -20.43 9.92 3.35
CA GLY A 40 -19.63 9.00 2.55
C GLY A 40 -18.55 8.37 3.42
N VAL A 41 -18.43 7.05 3.37
CA VAL A 41 -17.38 6.32 4.11
C VAL A 41 -16.28 5.94 3.12
N LYS A 42 -15.03 6.30 3.45
CA LYS A 42 -13.86 5.91 2.66
C LYS A 42 -12.95 5.03 3.51
N VAL A 43 -12.54 3.90 2.93
CA VAL A 43 -11.56 2.99 3.50
C VAL A 43 -10.39 2.89 2.54
N ASN A 44 -9.19 3.16 3.03
CA ASN A 44 -7.95 2.93 2.30
C ASN A 44 -7.35 1.60 2.74
N ILE A 45 -6.79 0.87 1.80
CA ILE A 45 -6.17 -0.43 2.00
C ILE A 45 -4.73 -0.30 1.53
N LEU A 46 -3.78 -0.53 2.44
CA LEU A 46 -2.39 -0.79 2.06
C LEU A 46 -2.23 -2.29 2.00
N ALA A 47 -1.85 -2.83 0.86
CA ALA A 47 -1.65 -4.27 0.70
C ALA A 47 -0.31 -4.53 0.04
N CYS A 48 0.42 -5.53 0.54
CA CYS A 48 1.59 -6.05 -0.14
C CYS A 48 1.49 -7.56 -0.37
N ILE A 49 1.84 -7.97 -1.57
CA ILE A 49 1.78 -9.36 -2.03
C ILE A 49 3.22 -9.81 -2.33
N PRO A 50 3.65 -10.96 -1.79
CA PRO A 50 4.96 -11.51 -2.09
C PRO A 50 4.99 -12.06 -3.51
N LEU A 51 6.11 -11.87 -4.21
CA LEU A 51 6.35 -12.53 -5.50
C LEU A 51 6.72 -14.02 -5.31
N PHE A 52 7.34 -14.36 -4.18
CA PHE A 52 7.80 -15.71 -3.81
C PHE A 52 7.58 -16.00 -2.31
N ASP A 53 8.60 -16.53 -1.60
CA ASP A 53 8.57 -17.01 -0.20
C ASP A 53 8.33 -15.92 0.87
N GLY A 54 7.16 -15.29 0.86
CA GLY A 54 6.74 -14.30 1.85
C GLY A 54 5.31 -14.50 2.34
N LYS A 55 4.95 -13.85 3.44
CA LYS A 55 3.57 -13.79 3.94
C LYS A 55 2.94 -12.46 3.51
N PRO A 56 1.81 -12.47 2.79
CA PRO A 56 1.12 -11.24 2.41
C PRO A 56 0.68 -10.46 3.65
N CYS A 57 0.68 -9.13 3.53
CA CYS A 57 0.29 -8.22 4.60
C CYS A 57 -0.67 -7.16 4.05
N PHE A 58 -1.67 -6.81 4.84
CA PHE A 58 -2.59 -5.74 4.50
C PHE A 58 -2.99 -4.97 5.77
N MET A 59 -3.33 -3.70 5.60
CA MET A 59 -3.78 -2.81 6.67
C MET A 59 -4.94 -1.95 6.17
N LEU A 60 -6.05 -1.97 6.90
CA LEU A 60 -7.23 -1.15 6.63
C LEU A 60 -7.15 0.16 7.40
N ILE A 61 -7.40 1.28 6.72
CA ILE A 61 -7.26 2.62 7.26
C ILE A 61 -8.51 3.42 6.91
N TYR A 62 -9.20 3.94 7.93
CA TYR A 62 -10.42 4.76 7.77
C TYR A 62 -10.13 6.26 7.65
N SER A 63 -8.86 6.62 7.50
CA SER A 63 -8.35 8.00 7.38
C SER A 63 -7.42 8.13 6.16
N ASN A 64 -6.87 9.32 5.95
CA ASN A 64 -5.87 9.53 4.90
C ASN A 64 -4.59 8.75 5.21
N VAL A 65 -3.99 8.19 4.16
CA VAL A 65 -2.68 7.55 4.23
C VAL A 65 -1.62 8.64 4.24
N ASP A 66 -0.81 8.66 5.30
CA ASP A 66 0.36 9.53 5.43
C ASP A 66 1.63 8.70 5.70
N SER A 67 2.77 9.37 5.85
CA SER A 67 4.04 8.70 6.14
C SER A 67 4.06 7.95 7.47
N ARG A 68 3.26 8.35 8.47
CA ARG A 68 3.20 7.69 9.79
C ARG A 68 2.42 6.39 9.69
N VAL A 69 1.27 6.43 9.02
CA VAL A 69 0.46 5.25 8.72
C VAL A 69 1.27 4.25 7.89
N PHE A 70 2.01 4.72 6.89
CA PHE A 70 2.89 3.87 6.09
C PHE A 70 4.02 3.24 6.93
N VAL A 71 4.63 3.98 7.85
CA VAL A 71 5.62 3.41 8.78
C VAL A 71 5.01 2.30 9.65
N ASN A 72 3.79 2.48 10.17
CA ASN A 72 3.10 1.41 10.92
C ASN A 72 2.92 0.14 10.06
N PHE A 73 2.62 0.31 8.77
CA PHE A 73 2.58 -0.80 7.83
C PHE A 73 3.95 -1.50 7.68
N LEU A 74 5.06 -0.76 7.61
CA LEU A 74 6.42 -1.35 7.57
C LEU A 74 6.73 -2.19 8.82
N TYR A 75 6.29 -1.75 10.00
CA TYR A 75 6.42 -2.54 11.22
C TYR A 75 5.63 -3.85 11.15
N LEU A 76 4.38 -3.80 10.68
CA LEU A 76 3.55 -5.00 10.48
C LEU A 76 4.20 -5.97 9.50
N LEU A 77 4.71 -5.46 8.38
CA LEU A 77 5.44 -6.25 7.37
C LEU A 77 6.65 -6.95 8.00
N ARG A 78 7.44 -6.22 8.80
CA ARG A 78 8.64 -6.73 9.47
C ARG A 78 8.34 -7.84 10.46
N VAL A 79 7.30 -7.67 11.27
CA VAL A 79 6.88 -8.67 12.27
C VAL A 79 6.47 -9.97 11.59
N ARG A 80 5.79 -9.88 10.44
CA ARG A 80 5.29 -11.06 9.72
C ARG A 80 6.33 -11.75 8.86
N ASN A 81 7.35 -11.03 8.42
CA ASN A 81 8.35 -11.53 7.50
C ASN A 81 9.74 -11.25 8.05
N SER A 82 10.49 -12.30 8.40
CA SER A 82 11.91 -12.23 8.81
C SER A 82 12.87 -12.31 7.61
N GLY A 83 14.12 -11.88 7.78
CA GLY A 83 15.17 -11.92 6.74
C GLY A 83 15.24 -10.67 5.86
N ASN A 84 15.82 -10.82 4.66
CA ASN A 84 15.99 -9.73 3.70
C ASN A 84 14.68 -9.46 2.97
N VAL A 85 14.07 -8.31 3.23
CA VAL A 85 12.80 -7.91 2.63
C VAL A 85 13.05 -6.77 1.66
N VAL A 86 12.55 -6.92 0.44
CA VAL A 86 12.52 -5.90 -0.60
C VAL A 86 11.06 -5.55 -0.86
N LEU A 87 10.72 -4.27 -0.71
CA LEU A 87 9.38 -3.75 -0.95
C LEU A 87 9.44 -2.85 -2.19
N ILE A 88 8.68 -3.22 -3.22
CA ILE A 88 8.53 -2.47 -4.46
C ILE A 88 7.29 -1.59 -4.33
N LEU A 89 7.46 -0.30 -4.57
CA LEU A 89 6.48 0.76 -4.35
C LEU A 89 6.35 1.65 -5.59
N ASP A 90 5.21 2.32 -5.70
CA ASP A 90 5.02 3.44 -6.62
C ASP A 90 5.86 4.67 -6.18
N ASN A 91 5.79 5.75 -6.96
CA ASN A 91 6.52 6.98 -6.68
C ASN A 91 5.77 7.99 -5.79
N ALA A 92 4.80 7.55 -4.98
CA ALA A 92 4.07 8.46 -4.11
C ALA A 92 5.00 9.28 -3.20
N LYS A 93 4.67 10.56 -3.00
CA LYS A 93 5.53 11.51 -2.28
C LYS A 93 5.82 11.07 -0.84
N PHE A 94 4.85 10.46 -0.17
CA PHE A 94 4.99 10.04 1.23
C PHE A 94 5.93 8.84 1.39
N HIS A 95 6.06 7.96 0.39
CA HIS A 95 7.04 6.85 0.40
C HIS A 95 8.48 7.34 0.45
N LYS A 96 8.76 8.53 -0.08
CA LYS A 96 10.10 9.14 -0.12
C LYS A 96 10.40 10.06 1.06
N SER A 97 9.51 10.14 2.04
CA SER A 97 9.75 10.95 3.23
C SER A 97 10.98 10.43 4.00
N SER A 98 11.77 11.34 4.56
CA SER A 98 12.95 10.99 5.36
C SER A 98 12.62 10.03 6.51
N TYR A 99 11.44 10.20 7.11
CA TYR A 99 10.93 9.35 8.17
C TYR A 99 10.70 7.90 7.71
N VAL A 100 10.11 7.70 6.53
CA VAL A 100 9.90 6.37 5.94
C VAL A 100 11.22 5.72 5.58
N LEU A 101 12.12 6.44 4.90
CA LEU A 101 13.43 5.92 4.50
C LEU A 101 14.28 5.51 5.71
N ALA A 102 14.32 6.35 6.75
CA ALA A 102 15.04 6.06 7.98
C ALA A 102 14.45 4.83 8.71
N THR A 103 13.12 4.73 8.75
CA THR A 103 12.46 3.58 9.40
C THR A 103 12.66 2.29 8.60
N ALA A 104 12.55 2.32 7.27
CA ALA A 104 12.82 1.17 6.42
C ALA A 104 14.27 0.67 6.59
N SER A 105 15.24 1.58 6.63
CA SER A 105 16.64 1.25 6.91
C SER A 105 16.79 0.58 8.27
N ARG A 106 16.16 1.13 9.32
CA ARG A 106 16.20 0.55 10.67
C ARG A 106 15.58 -0.84 10.74
N LEU A 107 14.54 -1.11 9.94
CA LEU A 107 13.86 -2.40 9.89
C LEU A 107 14.52 -3.41 8.94
N ASN A 108 15.66 -3.05 8.33
CA ASN A 108 16.31 -3.82 7.28
C ASN A 108 15.33 -4.20 6.14
N ILE A 109 14.59 -3.20 5.66
CA ILE A 109 13.69 -3.29 4.52
C ILE A 109 14.27 -2.42 3.41
N THR A 110 14.55 -3.03 2.26
CA THR A 110 14.99 -2.31 1.07
C THR A 110 13.77 -1.81 0.31
N LEU A 111 13.66 -0.50 0.11
CA LEU A 111 12.61 0.10 -0.71
C LEU A 111 13.10 0.26 -2.14
N LEU A 112 12.34 -0.24 -3.10
CA LEU A 112 12.57 -0.04 -4.53
C LEU A 112 11.38 0.71 -5.11
N PHE A 113 11.67 1.74 -5.90
CA PHE A 113 10.65 2.56 -6.53
C PHE A 113 10.52 2.18 -8.00
N LEU A 114 9.28 1.97 -8.45
CA LEU A 114 8.97 1.76 -9.85
C LEU A 114 9.33 3.01 -10.68
N PRO A 115 9.60 2.86 -11.99
CA PRO A 115 9.73 4.02 -12.87
C PRO A 115 8.42 4.83 -12.88
N PRO A 116 8.49 6.16 -13.14
CA PRO A 116 7.29 6.99 -13.22
C PRO A 116 6.26 6.42 -14.20
N TYR A 117 4.97 6.52 -13.84
CA TYR A 117 3.84 6.07 -14.67
C TYR A 117 3.86 4.58 -15.07
N SER A 118 4.42 3.73 -14.21
CA SER A 118 4.37 2.27 -14.37
C SER A 118 3.35 1.69 -13.38
N PRO A 119 2.06 1.61 -13.76
CA PRO A 119 1.03 0.95 -12.94
C PRO A 119 1.25 -0.57 -12.86
#